data_AF-A0A8I1JHJ6-F1
#
_entry.id   AF-A0A8I1JHJ6-F1
#
_cell.length_a   1.000
_cell.length_b   1.000
_cell.length_c   1.000
_cell.angle_alpha   90.00
_cell.angle_beta   90.00
_cell.angle_gamma   90.00
#
_symmetry.space_group_name_H-M   'P 1'
#
loop_
_entity.id
_entity.type
_entity.pdbx_description
1 polymer ?
#
loop_
_entity_poly.entity_id
_entity_poly.type
_entity_poly.pdbx_seq_one_letter_code
_entity_poly.pdbx_strand_id
1 'polypeptide(L)'
;MATKLLPPPLLIGSQRAFSISSFWEGRAVTTTAPMERRLLNLVLPPWQREFTWTEAQQVRFIEGVFLGLNVGSYVVNGRDYETNGDDKPMSGWLIDGQQRITSIARFINDEIAIFGNIHYSELPLGEKRRRFDNIVFPCVELEYQEDENLLKELYLRLNFGGTAHTQADRELVEKVSIHD
;
A
#
# COMPACT_ATOMS: atom_id res chain seq x y z
N MET A 1 -9.59 8.27 43.39
CA MET A 1 -10.18 8.15 42.04
C MET A 1 -9.13 7.52 41.14
N ALA A 2 -9.45 6.45 40.41
CA ALA A 2 -8.52 5.90 39.42
C ALA A 2 -8.43 6.87 38.23
N THR A 3 -7.23 7.38 37.97
CA THR A 3 -6.96 8.29 36.86
C THR A 3 -7.21 7.54 35.55
N LYS A 4 -8.16 8.01 34.74
CA LYS A 4 -8.41 7.45 33.40
C LYS A 4 -7.28 7.91 32.49
N LEU A 5 -6.31 7.05 32.22
CA LEU A 5 -5.22 7.31 31.28
C LEU A 5 -5.54 6.66 29.93
N LEU A 6 -5.22 7.36 28.84
CA LEU A 6 -5.27 6.79 27.50
C LEU A 6 -4.10 5.81 27.30
N PRO A 7 -4.26 4.75 26.48
CA PRO A 7 -3.13 3.92 26.08
C PRO A 7 -2.14 4.71 25.20
N PRO A 8 -0.89 4.26 25.07
CA PRO A 8 0.06 4.81 24.11
C PRO A 8 -0.48 4.74 22.67
N PRO A 9 -0.10 5.67 21.77
CA PRO A 9 -0.40 5.57 20.36
C PRO A 9 0.17 4.28 19.74
N LEU A 10 -0.57 3.67 18.81
CA LEU A 10 -0.10 2.50 18.07
C LEU A 10 0.81 2.86 16.89
N LEU A 11 0.62 4.06 16.32
CA LEU A 11 1.42 4.59 15.23
C LEU A 11 2.52 5.49 15.81
N ILE A 12 3.53 4.87 16.42
CA ILE A 12 4.77 5.56 16.80
C ILE A 12 5.79 5.24 15.71
N GLY A 13 6.24 6.27 14.99
CA GLY A 13 7.08 6.07 13.82
C GLY A 13 7.36 7.35 13.05
N SER A 14 8.07 7.19 11.93
CA SER A 14 8.44 8.27 11.03
C SER A 14 7.48 8.37 9.85
N GLN A 15 7.12 9.59 9.47
CA GLN A 15 6.53 9.86 8.17
C GLN A 15 7.66 9.91 7.14
N ARG A 16 7.54 9.11 6.09
CA ARG A 16 8.49 9.04 4.97
C ARG A 16 7.79 9.39 3.66
N ALA A 17 8.56 9.89 2.71
CA ALA A 17 8.12 10.20 1.36
C ALA A 17 9.02 9.46 0.39
N PHE A 18 8.50 8.38 -0.21
CA PHE A 18 9.20 7.61 -1.23
C PHE A 18 8.53 7.79 -2.58
N SER A 19 9.29 7.74 -3.67
CA SER A 19 8.71 7.66 -5.01
C SER A 19 8.06 6.29 -5.22
N ILE A 20 7.07 6.19 -6.11
CA ILE A 20 6.48 4.89 -6.50
C ILE A 20 7.56 3.91 -6.98
N SER A 21 8.57 4.40 -7.70
CA SER A 21 9.66 3.57 -8.19
C SER A 21 10.47 2.87 -7.11
N SER A 22 10.47 3.39 -5.88
CA SER A 22 11.21 2.79 -4.77
C SER A 22 10.72 1.37 -4.43
N PHE A 23 9.52 0.99 -4.86
CA PHE A 23 9.02 -0.37 -4.61
C PHE A 23 9.78 -1.43 -5.40
N TRP A 24 10.36 -1.11 -6.56
CA TRP A 24 11.12 -2.06 -7.38
C TRP A 24 12.59 -1.65 -7.58
N GLU A 25 12.95 -0.41 -7.27
CA GLU A 25 14.33 0.04 -7.22
C GLU A 25 15.02 -0.46 -5.93
N GLY A 26 16.30 -0.83 -6.05
CA GLY A 26 17.12 -1.26 -4.91
C GLY A 26 17.18 -2.77 -4.72
N ARG A 27 17.46 -3.18 -3.48
CA ARG A 27 17.68 -4.60 -3.14
C ARG A 27 16.34 -5.30 -2.93
N ALA A 28 16.18 -6.43 -3.60
CA ALA A 28 15.08 -7.35 -3.36
C ALA A 28 15.04 -7.79 -1.88
N VAL A 29 13.87 -7.70 -1.26
CA VAL A 29 13.65 -8.21 0.09
C VAL A 29 13.60 -9.73 0.12
N THR A 30 14.04 -10.30 1.24
CA THR A 30 13.90 -11.71 1.58
C THR A 30 12.80 -11.90 2.60
N THR A 31 12.09 -13.02 2.51
CA THR A 31 11.15 -13.43 3.56
C THR A 31 11.93 -14.10 4.69
N THR A 32 11.46 -13.90 5.92
CA THR A 32 11.99 -14.52 7.13
C THR A 32 11.20 -15.76 7.54
N ALA A 33 9.97 -15.93 7.00
CA ALA A 33 9.12 -17.07 7.27
C ALA A 33 8.46 -17.65 5.99
N PRO A 34 8.15 -18.97 5.94
CA PRO A 34 7.65 -19.62 4.72
C PRO A 34 6.30 -19.12 4.20
N MET A 35 5.42 -18.64 5.08
CA MET A 35 4.07 -18.18 4.71
C MET A 35 4.02 -16.68 4.37
N GLU A 36 5.14 -15.97 4.50
CA GLU A 36 5.22 -14.59 4.06
C GLU A 36 5.19 -14.52 2.54
N ARG A 37 4.56 -13.47 2.01
CA ARG A 37 4.47 -13.25 0.57
C ARG A 37 5.27 -12.01 0.19
N ARG A 38 6.01 -12.08 -0.91
CA ARG A 38 6.71 -10.91 -1.45
C ARG A 38 5.77 -10.10 -2.32
N LEU A 39 5.85 -8.78 -2.20
CA LEU A 39 5.20 -7.83 -3.08
C LEU A 39 6.21 -6.75 -3.45
N LEU A 40 6.83 -6.89 -4.63
CA LEU A 40 7.99 -6.09 -5.03
C LEU A 40 9.10 -6.15 -3.94
N ASN A 41 9.62 -5.01 -3.49
CA ASN A 41 10.59 -4.90 -2.39
C ASN A 41 9.93 -4.77 -1.00
N LEU A 42 8.74 -5.37 -0.82
CA LEU A 42 8.02 -5.45 0.46
C LEU A 42 7.62 -6.89 0.79
N VAL A 43 7.35 -7.13 2.07
CA VAL A 43 6.91 -8.43 2.60
C VAL A 43 5.53 -8.28 3.23
N LEU A 44 4.60 -9.16 2.88
CA LEU A 44 3.25 -9.22 3.44
C LEU A 44 3.23 -10.23 4.61
N PRO A 45 2.62 -9.88 5.75
CA PRO A 45 2.41 -10.81 6.85
C PRO A 45 1.58 -12.05 6.43
N PRO A 46 1.83 -13.23 7.02
CA PRO A 46 1.10 -14.46 6.69
C PRO A 46 -0.42 -14.41 6.90
N TRP A 47 -0.88 -13.57 7.83
CA TRP A 47 -2.28 -13.44 8.22
C TRP A 47 -3.03 -12.34 7.44
N GLN A 48 -2.33 -11.57 6.61
CA GLN A 48 -2.98 -10.57 5.78
C GLN A 48 -3.74 -11.25 4.66
N ARG A 49 -4.93 -10.73 4.34
CA ARG A 49 -5.81 -11.29 3.31
C ARG A 49 -5.13 -11.40 1.94
N GLU A 50 -5.72 -12.22 1.08
CA GLU A 50 -5.37 -12.22 -0.34
C GLU A 50 -5.75 -10.90 -1.01
N PHE A 51 -5.16 -10.67 -2.18
CA PHE A 51 -5.51 -9.53 -3.02
C PHE A 51 -6.95 -9.67 -3.52
N THR A 52 -7.76 -8.61 -3.46
CA THR A 52 -9.20 -8.67 -3.82
C THR A 52 -9.69 -7.52 -4.70
N TRP A 53 -8.87 -6.53 -5.03
CA TRP A 53 -9.32 -5.49 -5.95
C TRP A 53 -9.56 -6.07 -7.34
N THR A 54 -10.75 -5.82 -7.88
CA THR A 54 -11.05 -6.16 -9.28
C THR A 54 -10.14 -5.38 -10.21
N GLU A 55 -9.92 -5.87 -11.42
CA GLU A 55 -9.12 -5.15 -12.40
C GLU A 55 -9.61 -3.72 -12.63
N ALA A 56 -10.92 -3.51 -12.68
CA ALA A 56 -11.50 -2.17 -12.79
C ALA A 56 -11.15 -1.25 -11.60
N GLN A 57 -10.98 -1.78 -10.39
CA GLN A 57 -10.51 -0.98 -9.25
C GLN A 57 -9.02 -0.63 -9.38
N GLN A 58 -8.22 -1.58 -9.85
CA GLN A 58 -6.78 -1.38 -10.08
C GLN A 58 -6.55 -0.33 -11.16
N VAL A 59 -7.21 -0.47 -12.31
CA VAL A 59 -7.14 0.47 -13.43
C VAL A 59 -7.53 1.87 -12.98
N ARG A 60 -8.68 2.04 -12.31
CA ARG A 60 -9.10 3.36 -11.79
C ARG A 60 -8.08 3.97 -10.82
N PHE A 61 -7.44 3.16 -9.99
CA PHE A 61 -6.39 3.64 -9.09
C PHE A 61 -5.18 4.13 -9.88
N ILE A 62 -4.65 3.33 -10.82
CA ILE A 62 -3.49 3.71 -11.63
C ILE A 62 -3.80 4.92 -12.51
N GLU A 63 -4.95 4.95 -13.19
CA GLU A 63 -5.43 6.11 -13.94
C GLU A 63 -5.50 7.35 -13.04
N GLY A 64 -5.99 7.19 -11.81
CA GLY A 64 -6.01 8.24 -10.80
C GLY A 64 -4.62 8.85 -10.55
N VAL A 65 -3.57 8.02 -10.46
CA VAL A 65 -2.18 8.50 -10.32
C VAL A 65 -1.80 9.39 -11.50
N PHE A 66 -2.04 8.93 -12.73
CA PHE A 66 -1.74 9.72 -13.94
C PHE A 66 -2.58 11.00 -14.04
N LEU A 67 -3.79 10.99 -13.49
CA LEU A 67 -4.70 12.14 -13.43
C LEU A 67 -4.40 13.08 -12.25
N GLY A 68 -3.36 12.80 -11.45
CA GLY A 68 -2.93 13.65 -10.34
C GLY A 68 -3.74 13.48 -9.06
N LEU A 69 -4.51 12.40 -8.93
CA LEU A 69 -5.20 12.04 -7.69
C LEU A 69 -4.20 11.52 -6.65
N ASN A 70 -4.55 11.68 -5.38
CA ASN A 70 -3.71 11.22 -4.28
C ASN A 70 -3.65 9.68 -4.24
N VAL A 71 -2.43 9.13 -4.11
CA VAL A 71 -2.17 7.69 -3.99
C VAL A 71 -2.49 7.12 -2.59
N GLY A 72 -2.79 8.00 -1.64
CA GLY A 72 -2.96 7.70 -0.22
C GLY A 72 -1.63 7.42 0.47
N SER A 73 -1.65 6.73 1.61
CA SER A 73 -0.44 6.29 2.33
C SER A 73 -0.37 4.78 2.45
N TYR A 74 0.81 4.22 2.65
CA TYR A 74 0.98 2.83 3.08
C TYR A 74 1.67 2.77 4.44
N VAL A 75 1.53 1.65 5.16
CA VAL A 75 2.08 1.50 6.52
C VAL A 75 2.96 0.27 6.56
N VAL A 76 4.18 0.41 7.07
CA VAL A 76 5.13 -0.70 7.25
C VAL A 76 5.60 -0.79 8.70
N ASN A 77 5.85 -2.01 9.18
CA ASN A 77 6.64 -2.20 10.39
C ASN A 77 8.07 -1.68 10.16
N GLY A 78 8.72 -1.21 11.22
CA GLY A 78 10.11 -0.77 11.14
C GLY A 78 11.03 -1.89 10.67
N ARG A 79 12.20 -1.51 10.14
CA ARG A 79 13.25 -2.47 9.81
C ARG A 79 14.22 -2.63 10.97
N ASP A 80 14.55 -3.88 11.27
CA ASP A 80 15.58 -4.22 12.24
C ASP A 80 16.30 -5.51 11.79
N TYR A 81 17.52 -5.69 12.25
CA TYR A 81 18.45 -6.70 11.73
C TYR A 81 19.02 -7.56 12.85
N GLU A 82 19.18 -8.84 12.55
CA GLU A 82 19.96 -9.76 13.38
C GLU A 82 21.44 -9.37 13.36
N THR A 83 22.21 -9.89 14.31
CA THR A 83 23.65 -9.57 14.43
C THR A 83 24.48 -9.95 13.21
N ASN A 84 24.01 -10.91 12.40
CA ASN A 84 24.62 -11.33 11.14
C ASN A 84 24.23 -10.45 9.94
N GLY A 85 23.35 -9.45 10.13
CA GLY A 85 22.87 -8.53 9.10
C GLY A 85 21.62 -8.99 8.35
N ASP A 86 21.04 -10.14 8.70
CA ASP A 86 19.77 -10.60 8.13
C ASP A 86 18.60 -9.80 8.72
N ASP A 87 17.50 -9.68 7.96
CA ASP A 87 16.27 -9.07 8.48
C ASP A 87 15.74 -9.88 9.68
N LYS A 88 15.38 -9.20 10.77
CA LYS A 88 14.63 -9.82 11.87
C LYS A 88 13.24 -10.27 11.40
N PRO A 89 12.62 -11.25 12.08
CA PRO A 89 11.20 -11.56 11.87
C PRO A 89 10.35 -10.28 11.92
N MET A 90 9.41 -10.16 10.99
CA MET A 90 8.49 -9.01 10.88
C MET A 90 9.11 -7.69 10.41
N SER A 91 10.43 -7.64 10.16
CA SER A 91 11.12 -6.46 9.66
C SER A 91 10.51 -5.99 8.33
N GLY A 92 10.08 -4.73 8.27
CA GLY A 92 9.56 -4.13 7.04
C GLY A 92 8.23 -4.70 6.53
N TRP A 93 7.47 -5.44 7.36
CA TRP A 93 6.16 -5.96 6.98
C TRP A 93 5.19 -4.86 6.53
N LEU A 94 4.54 -5.05 5.39
CA LEU A 94 3.51 -4.15 4.86
C LEU A 94 2.18 -4.40 5.59
N ILE A 95 1.80 -3.49 6.48
CA ILE A 95 0.60 -3.58 7.30
C ILE A 95 -0.62 -3.02 6.57
N ASP A 96 -0.48 -1.93 5.82
CA ASP A 96 -1.54 -1.35 4.98
C ASP A 96 -1.00 -0.92 3.62
N GLY A 97 -1.85 -0.98 2.59
CA GLY A 97 -1.52 -0.54 1.23
C GLY A 97 -1.42 -1.67 0.18
N GLN A 98 -1.59 -2.94 0.59
CA GLN A 98 -1.46 -4.12 -0.28
C GLN A 98 -2.16 -3.96 -1.62
N GLN A 99 -3.42 -3.52 -1.64
CA GLN A 99 -4.20 -3.47 -2.89
C GLN A 99 -3.65 -2.45 -3.90
N ARG A 100 -3.18 -1.30 -3.41
CA ARG A 100 -2.60 -0.24 -4.23
C ARG A 100 -1.25 -0.65 -4.78
N ILE A 101 -0.40 -1.23 -3.93
CA ILE A 101 0.94 -1.67 -4.33
C ILE A 101 0.87 -2.88 -5.26
N THR A 102 -0.07 -3.81 -5.07
CA THR A 102 -0.33 -4.88 -6.05
C THR A 102 -0.79 -4.31 -7.39
N SER A 103 -1.65 -3.29 -7.41
CA SER A 103 -2.05 -2.63 -8.67
C SER A 103 -0.85 -2.01 -9.39
N ILE A 104 0.07 -1.38 -8.64
CA ILE A 104 1.33 -0.83 -9.18
C ILE A 104 2.17 -1.97 -9.76
N ALA A 105 2.37 -3.05 -9.01
CA ALA A 105 3.16 -4.20 -9.44
C ALA A 105 2.62 -4.80 -10.75
N ARG A 106 1.30 -4.99 -10.85
CA ARG A 106 0.66 -5.52 -12.06
C ARG A 106 0.80 -4.56 -13.24
N PHE A 107 0.68 -3.26 -13.02
CA PHE A 107 0.85 -2.27 -14.08
C PHE A 107 2.28 -2.23 -14.63
N ILE A 108 3.30 -2.18 -13.76
CA ILE A 108 4.70 -2.11 -14.21
C ILE A 108 5.19 -3.39 -14.91
N ASN A 109 4.49 -4.51 -14.69
CA ASN A 109 4.71 -5.79 -15.36
C ASN A 109 3.83 -5.98 -16.61
N ASP A 110 3.15 -4.92 -17.06
CA ASP A 110 2.22 -4.93 -18.21
C ASP A 110 1.03 -5.91 -18.09
N GLU A 111 0.70 -6.38 -16.88
CA GLU A 111 -0.43 -7.30 -16.65
C GLU A 111 -1.79 -6.61 -16.73
N ILE A 112 -1.83 -5.28 -16.58
CA ILE A 112 -3.03 -4.46 -16.74
C ILE A 112 -2.69 -3.24 -17.60
N ALA A 113 -3.66 -2.79 -18.39
CA ALA A 113 -3.58 -1.56 -19.18
C ALA A 113 -4.46 -0.47 -18.58
N ILE A 114 -4.08 0.78 -18.78
CA ILE A 114 -4.87 1.97 -18.39
C ILE A 114 -5.41 2.70 -19.62
N PHE A 115 -6.46 3.50 -19.45
CA PHE A 115 -7.07 4.28 -20.52
C PHE A 115 -7.42 3.45 -21.75
N GLY A 116 -7.86 2.21 -21.51
CA GLY A 116 -8.29 1.25 -22.53
C GLY A 116 -7.20 0.32 -23.06
N ASN A 117 -5.98 0.80 -23.31
CA ASN A 117 -4.93 -0.03 -23.94
C ASN A 117 -3.48 0.37 -23.69
N ILE A 118 -3.20 1.30 -22.75
CA ILE A 118 -1.85 1.78 -22.52
C ILE A 118 -1.17 0.92 -21.46
N HIS A 119 -0.11 0.21 -21.84
CA HIS A 119 0.74 -0.57 -20.93
C HIS A 119 1.89 0.28 -20.38
N TYR A 120 2.48 -0.13 -19.25
CA TYR A 120 3.60 0.60 -18.66
C TYR A 120 4.77 0.66 -19.64
N SER A 121 5.17 -0.46 -20.26
CA SER A 121 6.32 -0.49 -21.18
C SER A 121 6.20 0.49 -22.34
N GLU A 122 4.99 0.79 -22.81
CA GLU A 122 4.69 1.66 -23.96
C GLU A 122 4.79 3.16 -23.65
N LEU A 123 4.76 3.55 -22.37
CA LEU A 123 4.81 4.96 -21.99
C LEU A 123 6.15 5.61 -22.37
N PRO A 124 6.14 6.85 -22.90
CA PRO A 124 7.36 7.62 -23.06
C PRO A 124 8.08 7.80 -21.72
N LEU A 125 9.42 7.70 -21.71
CA LEU A 125 10.21 7.80 -20.48
C LEU A 125 9.92 9.05 -19.64
N GLY A 126 9.67 10.19 -20.30
CA GLY A 126 9.31 11.44 -19.64
C GLY A 126 7.97 11.37 -18.90
N GLU A 127 6.96 10.72 -19.51
CA GLU A 127 5.65 10.53 -18.90
C GLU A 127 5.70 9.51 -17.76
N LYS A 128 6.42 8.39 -17.92
CA LYS A 128 6.69 7.42 -16.84
C LYS A 128 7.23 8.13 -15.61
N ARG A 129 8.33 8.87 -15.78
CA ARG A 129 9.03 9.55 -14.69
C ARG A 129 8.17 10.62 -14.04
N ARG A 130 7.56 11.51 -14.83
CA ARG A 130 6.87 12.70 -14.31
C ARG A 130 5.52 12.38 -13.66
N ARG A 131 4.79 11.40 -14.19
CA ARG A 131 3.40 11.14 -13.81
C ARG A 131 3.19 9.81 -13.07
N PHE A 132 4.23 8.99 -12.94
CA PHE A 132 4.12 7.73 -12.23
C PHE A 132 5.33 7.44 -11.34
N ASP A 133 6.51 7.16 -11.90
CA ASP A 133 7.66 6.65 -11.15
C ASP A 133 8.06 7.59 -10.01
N ASN A 134 8.14 8.90 -10.26
CA ASN A 134 8.56 9.91 -9.27
C ASN A 134 7.40 10.46 -8.42
N ILE A 135 6.18 9.94 -8.57
CA ILE A 135 5.07 10.35 -7.70
C ILE A 135 5.37 9.89 -6.28
N VAL A 136 5.26 10.83 -5.33
CA VAL A 136 5.46 10.52 -3.92
C VAL A 136 4.30 9.66 -3.42
N PHE A 137 4.62 8.51 -2.85
CA PHE A 137 3.70 7.66 -2.10
C PHE A 137 4.07 7.76 -0.61
N PRO A 138 3.33 8.55 0.17
CA PRO A 138 3.53 8.68 1.61
C PRO A 138 3.57 7.33 2.34
N CYS A 139 4.51 7.19 3.26
CA CYS A 139 4.72 5.99 4.05
C CYS A 139 4.73 6.33 5.54
N VAL A 140 3.97 5.59 6.33
CA VAL A 140 4.11 5.56 7.79
C VAL A 140 4.99 4.35 8.13
N GLU A 141 6.21 4.62 8.56
CA GLU A 141 7.16 3.60 9.00
C GLU A 141 7.14 3.56 10.53
N LEU A 142 6.68 2.45 11.11
CA LEU A 142 6.68 2.27 12.55
C LEU A 142 8.11 2.14 13.09
N GLU A 143 8.30 2.38 14.38
CA GLU A 143 9.40 1.74 15.10
C GLU A 143 9.24 0.21 14.99
N TYR A 144 10.34 -0.54 14.90
CA TYR A 144 10.27 -1.99 14.78
C TYR A 144 9.50 -2.60 15.95
N GLN A 145 8.44 -3.35 15.62
CA GLN A 145 7.64 -4.10 16.58
C GLN A 145 7.90 -5.60 16.42
N GLU A 146 8.25 -6.25 17.52
CA GLU A 146 8.36 -7.72 17.62
C GLU A 146 7.06 -8.38 18.12
N ASP A 147 6.06 -7.60 18.52
CA ASP A 147 4.75 -8.12 18.94
C ASP A 147 3.81 -8.23 17.73
N GLU A 148 3.62 -9.45 17.23
CA GLU A 148 2.70 -9.73 16.13
C GLU A 148 1.24 -9.35 16.45
N ASN A 149 0.81 -9.44 17.71
CA ASN A 149 -0.56 -9.09 18.10
C ASN A 149 -0.80 -7.58 18.00
N LEU A 150 0.21 -6.78 18.33
CA LEU A 150 0.17 -5.33 18.13
C LEU A 150 0.01 -4.97 16.65
N LEU A 151 0.76 -5.65 15.78
CA LEU A 151 0.67 -5.47 14.33
C LEU A 151 -0.70 -5.89 13.77
N LYS A 152 -1.27 -7.00 14.28
CA LYS A 152 -2.63 -7.44 13.96
C LYS A 152 -3.69 -6.44 14.41
N GLU A 153 -3.58 -5.91 15.62
CA GLU A 153 -4.50 -4.88 16.12
C GLU A 153 -4.46 -3.63 15.24
N LEU A 154 -3.25 -3.18 14.87
CA LEU A 154 -3.08 -2.05 13.97
C LEU A 154 -3.73 -2.30 12.60
N TYR A 155 -3.47 -3.47 12.00
CA TYR A 155 -4.11 -3.87 10.74
C TYR A 155 -5.63 -3.82 10.83
N LEU A 156 -6.22 -4.35 11.91
CA LEU A 156 -7.67 -4.34 12.12
C LEU A 156 -8.21 -2.92 12.20
N ARG A 157 -7.56 -2.01 12.92
CA ARG A 157 -7.98 -0.61 13.05
C ARG A 157 -7.91 0.14 11.73
N LEU A 158 -6.86 -0.08 10.93
CA LEU A 158 -6.67 0.57 9.64
C LEU A 158 -7.69 0.10 8.60
N ASN A 159 -8.03 -1.20 8.60
CA ASN A 159 -8.78 -1.81 7.50
C ASN A 159 -10.26 -2.09 7.80
N PHE A 160 -10.66 -2.11 9.08
CA PHE A 160 -12.02 -2.47 9.50
C PHE A 160 -12.72 -1.37 10.32
N GLY A 161 -12.14 -0.18 10.42
CA GLY A 161 -12.73 0.95 11.15
C GLY A 161 -13.84 1.70 10.41
N GLY A 162 -13.95 1.53 9.08
CA GLY A 162 -14.91 2.23 8.24
C GLY A 162 -16.00 1.32 7.68
N THR A 163 -17.15 1.91 7.30
CA THR A 163 -18.21 1.22 6.56
C THR A 163 -17.95 1.35 5.07
N ALA A 164 -17.89 0.22 4.35
CA ALA A 164 -17.73 0.24 2.90
C ALA A 164 -18.95 0.86 2.21
N HIS A 165 -18.70 1.61 1.14
CA HIS A 165 -19.77 2.13 0.29
C HIS A 165 -20.57 1.00 -0.35
N THR A 166 -21.89 1.18 -0.39
CA THR A 166 -22.84 0.22 -0.96
C THR A 166 -23.08 0.49 -2.45
N GLN A 167 -23.74 -0.46 -3.12
CA GLN A 167 -24.22 -0.21 -4.49
C GLN A 167 -25.25 0.94 -4.53
N ALA A 168 -26.07 1.07 -3.49
CA ALA A 168 -27.00 2.20 -3.37
C ALA A 168 -26.27 3.54 -3.31
N ASP A 169 -25.12 3.62 -2.60
CA ASP A 169 -24.29 4.84 -2.56
C ASP A 169 -23.77 5.20 -3.96
N ARG A 170 -23.41 4.20 -4.78
CA ARG A 170 -22.97 4.40 -6.17
C ARG A 170 -24.10 4.95 -7.04
N GLU A 171 -25.31 4.39 -6.93
CA GLU A 171 -26.47 4.82 -7.71
C GLU A 171 -26.88 6.27 -7.42
N LEU A 172 -26.60 6.79 -6.21
CA LEU A 172 -26.83 8.21 -5.90
C LEU A 172 -25.97 9.13 -6.78
N VAL A 173 -24.73 8.75 -7.08
CA VAL A 173 -23.84 9.53 -7.94
C VAL A 173 -24.33 9.51 -9.40
N GLU A 174 -24.80 8.36 -9.88
CA GLU A 174 -25.29 8.18 -11.25
C GLU A 174 -26.60 8.92 -11.51
N LYS A 175 -27.45 9.07 -10.48
CA LYS A 175 -28.71 9.84 -10.56
C LYS A 175 -28.48 11.34 -10.62
N VAL A 176 -27.36 11.85 -10.09
CA VAL A 176 -26.96 13.26 -10.19
C VAL A 176 -26.21 13.47 -11.52
N SER A 177 -26.93 13.33 -12.64
CA SER A 177 -26.48 13.95 -13.89
C SER A 177 -26.77 15.45 -13.78
N ILE A 178 -25.76 16.22 -13.36
CA ILE A 178 -25.80 17.68 -13.44
C ILE A 178 -26.03 18.00 -14.92
N HIS A 179 -27.20 18.55 -15.24
CA HIS A 179 -27.44 19.16 -16.52
C HIS A 179 -26.51 20.37 -16.66
N ASP A 180 -25.87 20.42 -17.83
CA ASP A 180 -25.12 21.51 -18.48
C ASP A 180 -23.79 21.96 -17.84
#